data_AF-K9KEJ6-F1
#
_entry.id   AF-K9KEJ6-F1
#
_cell.length_a   1.000
_cell.length_b   1.000
_cell.length_c   1.000
_cell.angle_alpha   90.00
_cell.angle_beta   90.00
_cell.angle_gamma   90.00
#
_symmetry.space_group_name_H-M   'P 1'
#
loop_
_entity.id
_entity.type
_entity.pdbx_description
1 polymer ?
#
loop_
_entity_poly.entity_id
_entity_poly.type
_entity_poly.pdbx_seq_one_letter_code
_entity_poly.pdbx_strand_id
1 'polypeptide(L)'
;EFIREQVELLQTTGGIQGTLPLTVQKVLASQACHGAIKFNDGLSLEESCRLIEALSWCQLPFQCAHGRPSMLPLADMDHLEQEKQVKPNLARLCRMAQAWHLFGKAQGCDTRQRLQESMPPCEPL
;
A
#
# COMPACT_ATOMS: atom_id res chain seq x y z
N GLU A 1 -22.31 -28.27 22.86
CA GLU A 1 -20.83 -28.32 22.82
C GLU A 1 -20.19 -26.93 22.89
N PHE A 2 -20.19 -26.13 21.83
CA PHE A 2 -19.48 -24.84 21.82
C PHE A 2 -19.89 -23.84 22.93
N ILE A 3 -21.19 -23.67 23.19
CA ILE A 3 -21.68 -22.79 24.26
C ILE A 3 -21.21 -23.26 25.64
N ARG A 4 -21.13 -24.58 25.88
CA ARG A 4 -20.64 -25.13 27.16
C ARG A 4 -19.16 -24.83 27.37
N GLU A 5 -18.36 -25.03 26.32
CA GLU A 5 -16.91 -24.79 26.35
C GLU A 5 -16.60 -23.31 26.62
N GLN A 6 -17.38 -22.37 26.05
CA GLN A 6 -17.22 -20.93 26.33
C GLN A 6 -17.65 -20.56 27.76
N VAL A 7 -18.71 -21.18 28.29
CA VAL A 7 -19.15 -20.97 29.69
C VAL A 7 -18.10 -21.48 30.66
N GLU A 8 -17.52 -22.64 30.39
CA GLU A 8 -16.49 -23.27 31.22
C GLU A 8 -15.19 -22.45 31.22
N LEU A 9 -14.81 -21.85 30.08
CA LEU A 9 -13.66 -20.96 29.96
C LEU A 9 -13.86 -19.65 30.75
N LEU A 10 -15.07 -19.08 30.73
CA LEU A 10 -15.42 -17.90 31.54
C LEU A 10 -15.44 -18.20 33.04
N GLN A 11 -15.85 -19.42 33.44
CA GLN A 11 -15.89 -19.85 34.84
C GLN A 11 -14.49 -20.17 35.40
N THR A 12 -13.64 -20.84 34.62
CA THR A 12 -12.28 -21.24 35.02
C THR A 12 -11.31 -20.07 35.11
N THR A 13 -11.54 -19.02 34.31
CA THR A 13 -10.69 -17.82 34.30
C THR A 13 -10.98 -16.88 35.48
N GLY A 14 -11.85 -17.25 36.43
CA GLY A 14 -11.98 -16.57 37.73
C GLY A 14 -12.36 -15.09 37.65
N GLY A 15 -13.08 -14.67 36.61
CA GLY A 15 -13.53 -13.29 36.47
C GLY A 15 -12.44 -12.30 36.09
N ILE A 16 -11.44 -12.68 35.27
CA ILE A 16 -10.63 -11.69 34.55
C ILE A 16 -11.59 -10.80 33.75
N GLN A 17 -11.82 -9.61 34.28
CA GLN A 17 -12.57 -8.53 33.66
C GLN A 17 -11.83 -8.13 32.38
N GLY A 18 -12.43 -8.36 31.22
CA GLY A 18 -12.13 -7.58 30.03
C GLY A 18 -11.70 -8.32 28.76
N THR A 19 -11.47 -9.63 28.78
CA THR A 19 -11.16 -10.36 27.53
C THR A 19 -12.41 -10.97 26.92
N LEU A 20 -12.82 -10.44 25.78
CA LEU A 20 -13.90 -10.97 24.96
C LEU A 20 -13.62 -12.46 24.60
N PRO A 21 -14.60 -13.38 24.69
CA PRO A 21 -14.39 -14.77 24.33
C PRO A 21 -13.82 -14.89 22.91
N LEU A 22 -12.88 -15.82 22.70
CA LEU A 22 -12.14 -15.96 21.45
C LEU A 22 -13.05 -16.08 20.22
N THR A 23 -14.16 -16.78 20.38
CA THR A 23 -15.22 -16.89 19.37
C THR A 23 -15.73 -15.52 18.92
N VAL A 24 -16.09 -14.66 19.86
CA VAL A 24 -16.66 -13.36 19.54
C VAL A 24 -15.57 -12.48 18.93
N GLN A 25 -14.34 -12.54 19.45
CA GLN A 25 -13.19 -11.86 18.84
C GLN A 25 -12.98 -12.29 17.38
N LYS A 26 -13.05 -13.59 17.06
CA LYS A 26 -12.94 -14.13 15.70
C LYS A 26 -14.06 -13.63 14.78
N VAL A 27 -15.30 -13.60 15.29
CA VAL A 27 -16.44 -13.08 14.52
C VAL A 27 -16.25 -11.59 14.23
N LEU A 28 -15.88 -10.79 15.23
CA LEU A 28 -15.62 -9.35 15.05
C LEU A 28 -14.46 -9.10 14.08
N ALA A 29 -13.36 -9.84 14.20
CA ALA A 29 -12.24 -9.77 13.28
C ALA A 29 -12.67 -10.10 11.84
N SER A 30 -13.47 -11.16 11.66
CA SER A 30 -14.03 -11.54 10.35
C SER A 30 -14.93 -10.46 9.77
N GLN A 31 -15.79 -9.84 10.58
CA GLN A 31 -16.69 -8.76 10.14
C GLN A 31 -15.90 -7.51 9.76
N ALA A 32 -14.92 -7.11 10.57
CA ALA A 32 -14.02 -6.01 10.27
C ALA A 32 -13.26 -6.26 8.96
N CYS A 33 -12.75 -7.49 8.74
CA CYS A 33 -12.11 -7.86 7.49
C CYS A 33 -13.06 -7.73 6.31
N HIS A 34 -14.29 -8.23 6.46
CA HIS A 34 -15.26 -8.28 5.36
C HIS A 34 -15.64 -6.88 4.88
N GLY A 35 -15.94 -5.95 5.79
CA GLY A 35 -16.30 -4.56 5.47
C GLY A 35 -15.13 -3.60 5.22
N ALA A 36 -13.89 -4.06 5.37
CA ALA A 36 -12.71 -3.22 5.11
C ALA A 36 -12.51 -2.94 3.61
N ILE A 37 -11.88 -1.80 3.33
CA ILE A 37 -11.28 -1.45 2.04
C ILE A 37 -10.35 -2.58 1.57
N LYS A 38 -10.44 -2.95 0.30
CA LYS A 38 -9.70 -4.05 -0.33
C LYS A 38 -8.56 -3.53 -1.19
N PHE A 39 -7.68 -4.47 -1.54
CA PHE A 39 -6.69 -4.21 -2.57
C PHE A 39 -7.37 -3.82 -3.87
N ASN A 40 -6.83 -2.79 -4.51
CA ASN A 40 -7.31 -2.24 -5.77
C ASN A 40 -8.65 -1.48 -5.66
N ASP A 41 -9.15 -1.22 -4.46
CA ASP A 41 -10.20 -0.22 -4.26
C ASP A 41 -9.58 1.18 -4.48
N GLY A 42 -10.26 2.01 -5.28
CA GLY A 42 -9.87 3.40 -5.43
C GLY A 42 -10.23 4.20 -4.18
N LEU A 43 -9.29 4.98 -3.66
CA LEU A 43 -9.55 5.95 -2.59
C LEU A 43 -9.18 7.35 -3.06
N SER A 44 -10.08 8.28 -2.83
CA SER A 44 -9.76 9.70 -2.91
C SER A 44 -8.79 10.10 -1.79
N LEU A 45 -8.18 11.28 -1.96
CA LEU A 45 -7.32 11.86 -0.92
C LEU A 45 -8.10 12.09 0.39
N GLU A 46 -9.34 12.57 0.29
CA GLU A 46 -10.18 12.84 1.47
C GLU A 46 -10.50 11.56 2.25
N GLU A 47 -10.88 10.48 1.55
CA GLU A 47 -11.13 9.18 2.18
C GLU A 47 -9.86 8.61 2.84
N SER A 48 -8.71 8.78 2.18
CA SER A 48 -7.42 8.37 2.72
C SER A 48 -7.08 9.14 4.01
N CYS A 49 -7.28 10.46 4.03
CA CYS A 49 -7.07 11.27 5.23
C CYS A 49 -8.00 10.83 6.36
N ARG A 50 -9.29 10.62 6.09
CA ARG A 50 -10.26 10.14 7.07
C ARG A 50 -9.91 8.76 7.63
N LEU A 51 -9.37 7.86 6.80
CA LEU A 51 -8.92 6.54 7.25
C LEU A 51 -7.77 6.67 8.25
N ILE A 52 -6.77 7.48 7.93
CA ILE A 52 -5.61 7.71 8.82
C ILE A 52 -6.05 8.37 10.13
N GLU A 53 -6.96 9.35 10.06
CA GLU A 53 -7.54 9.98 11.24
C GLU A 53 -8.28 8.94 12.10
N ALA A 54 -9.16 8.13 11.53
CA ALA A 54 -9.88 7.07 12.24
C ALA A 54 -8.95 6.05 12.91
N LEU A 55 -7.86 5.67 12.23
CA LEU A 55 -6.83 4.79 12.80
C LEU A 55 -6.16 5.45 14.01
N SER A 56 -5.92 6.77 14.01
CA SER A 56 -5.27 7.46 15.12
C SER A 56 -6.05 7.41 16.46
N TRP A 57 -7.37 7.19 16.40
CA TRP A 57 -8.23 7.01 17.57
C TRP A 57 -8.22 5.58 18.13
N CYS A 58 -7.63 4.62 17.41
CA CYS A 58 -7.57 3.24 17.83
C CYS A 58 -6.44 3.01 18.86
N GLN A 59 -6.64 2.06 19.77
CA GLN A 59 -5.63 1.71 20.78
C GLN A 59 -4.40 0.99 20.17
N LEU A 60 -4.62 0.22 19.10
CA LEU A 60 -3.58 -0.54 18.40
C LEU A 60 -3.60 -0.21 16.89
N PRO A 61 -3.25 1.02 16.48
CA PRO A 61 -3.39 1.47 15.09
C PRO A 61 -2.46 0.73 14.11
N PHE A 62 -1.38 0.15 14.62
CA PHE A 62 -0.34 -0.51 13.81
C PHE A 62 -0.61 -2.00 13.61
N GLN A 63 -1.69 -2.54 14.18
CA GLN A 63 -2.03 -3.96 14.11
C GLN A 63 -3.51 -4.14 13.75
N CYS A 64 -3.78 -4.94 12.72
CA CYS A 64 -5.16 -5.26 12.35
C CYS A 64 -5.78 -6.27 13.33
N ALA A 65 -7.09 -6.49 13.25
CA ALA A 65 -7.81 -7.45 14.10
C ALA A 65 -7.31 -8.91 14.01
N HIS A 66 -6.49 -9.24 13.00
CA HIS A 66 -5.88 -10.56 12.80
C HIS A 66 -4.39 -10.59 13.19
N GLY A 67 -3.85 -9.50 13.72
CA GLY A 67 -2.46 -9.41 14.15
C GLY A 67 -1.44 -8.96 13.09
N ARG A 68 -1.87 -8.71 11.84
CA ARG A 68 -0.96 -8.23 10.77
C ARG A 68 -0.60 -6.75 10.98
N PRO A 69 0.61 -6.31 10.60
CA PRO A 69 0.95 -4.90 10.64
C PRO A 69 0.08 -4.10 9.65
N SER A 70 -0.52 -3.01 10.12
CA SER A 70 -1.39 -2.14 9.31
C SER A 70 -0.63 -1.02 8.59
N MET A 71 0.55 -0.63 9.11
CA MET A 71 1.42 0.37 8.52
C MET A 71 2.89 0.06 8.82
N LEU A 72 3.78 0.49 7.93
CA LEU A 72 5.22 0.29 8.05
C LEU A 72 5.94 1.60 7.70
N PRO A 73 6.94 2.04 8.50
CA PRO A 73 7.76 3.19 8.12
C PRO A 73 8.57 2.85 6.87
N LEU A 74 8.54 3.75 5.88
CA LEU A 74 9.28 3.56 4.62
C LEU A 74 10.70 4.12 4.69
N ALA A 75 10.88 5.24 5.39
CA ALA A 75 12.14 5.93 5.52
C ALA A 75 12.16 6.78 6.79
N ASP A 76 13.36 7.02 7.30
CA ASP A 76 13.64 8.02 8.31
C ASP A 76 14.15 9.29 7.63
N MET A 77 13.38 10.37 7.72
CA MET A 77 13.68 11.63 7.03
C MET A 77 14.96 12.30 7.52
N ASP A 78 15.38 12.06 8.77
CA ASP A 78 16.58 12.67 9.33
C ASP A 78 17.86 12.04 8.77
N HIS A 79 17.75 10.81 8.27
CA HIS A 79 18.84 10.01 7.71
C HIS A 79 18.76 9.85 6.19
N LEU A 80 17.82 10.53 5.53
CA LEU A 80 17.81 10.63 4.08
C LEU A 80 18.95 11.54 3.64
N GLU A 81 20.07 10.94 3.21
CA GLU A 81 21.07 11.68 2.47
C GLU A 81 20.40 12.33 1.27
N GLN A 82 20.51 13.66 1.15
CA GLN A 82 20.16 14.34 -0.09
C GLN A 82 21.12 13.86 -1.16
N GLU A 83 20.73 12.78 -1.86
CA GLU A 83 21.21 12.44 -3.18
C GLU A 83 21.03 13.70 -4.03
N LYS A 84 22.08 14.53 -4.09
CA LYS A 84 22.16 15.63 -5.04
C LYS A 84 22.21 14.97 -6.40
N GLN A 85 21.03 14.69 -6.95
CA GLN A 85 20.85 14.32 -8.34
C GLN A 85 21.67 15.32 -9.14
N VAL A 86 22.75 14.84 -9.76
CA VAL A 86 23.58 15.66 -10.63
C VAL A 86 22.65 16.11 -11.74
N LYS A 87 22.18 17.35 -11.65
CA LYS A 87 21.21 17.89 -12.62
C LYS A 87 21.83 17.70 -14.00
N PRO A 88 21.22 16.90 -14.87
CA PRO A 88 21.80 16.67 -16.18
C PRO A 88 21.87 18.01 -16.91
N ASN A 89 22.89 18.19 -17.75
CA ASN A 89 23.02 19.41 -18.54
C ASN A 89 21.88 19.45 -19.58
N LEU A 90 20.77 20.09 -19.22
CA LEU A 90 19.57 20.18 -20.05
C LEU A 90 19.88 20.76 -21.43
N ALA A 91 20.76 21.77 -21.51
CA ALA A 91 21.16 22.35 -22.78
C ALA A 91 21.87 21.31 -23.68
N ARG A 92 22.72 20.45 -23.11
CA ARG A 92 23.34 19.33 -23.84
C ARG A 92 22.30 18.32 -24.29
N LEU A 93 21.37 17.93 -23.41
CA LEU A 93 20.29 16.98 -23.75
C LEU A 93 19.38 17.53 -24.86
N CYS A 94 18.98 18.79 -24.79
CA CYS A 94 18.19 19.45 -25.84
C CYS A 94 18.95 19.48 -27.17
N ARG A 95 20.25 19.82 -27.17
CA ARG A 95 21.09 19.77 -28.39
C ARG A 95 21.17 18.36 -28.95
N MET A 96 21.33 17.34 -28.10
CA MET A 96 21.35 15.94 -28.54
C MET A 96 20.00 15.51 -29.13
N ALA A 97 18.88 15.89 -28.52
CA ALA A 97 17.55 15.60 -29.03
C ALA A 97 17.28 16.31 -30.37
N GLN A 98 17.72 17.57 -30.51
CA GLN A 98 17.63 18.32 -31.77
C GLN A 98 18.50 17.69 -32.86
N ALA A 99 19.74 17.30 -32.54
CA ALA A 99 20.60 16.58 -33.46
C ALA A 99 20.00 15.23 -33.87
N TRP A 100 19.39 14.50 -32.94
CA TRP A 100 18.67 13.26 -33.25
C TRP A 100 17.48 13.48 -34.19
N HIS A 101 16.73 14.58 -34.04
CA HIS A 101 15.64 14.92 -34.97
C HIS A 101 16.14 15.30 -36.36
N LEU A 102 17.26 16.02 -36.44
CA LEU A 102 17.84 16.50 -37.69
C LEU A 102 18.63 15.44 -38.46
N PHE A 103 19.34 14.55 -37.74
CA PHE A 103 20.29 13.60 -38.31
C PHE A 103 19.99 12.13 -37.98
N GLY A 104 19.19 11.84 -36.96
CA GLY A 104 18.83 10.48 -36.54
C GLY A 104 17.78 9.79 -37.41
N LYS A 105 17.27 10.46 -38.45
CA LYS A 105 16.44 9.83 -39.50
C LYS A 105 17.28 9.30 -40.67
N ALA A 106 18.47 8.78 -40.42
CA ALA A 106 19.19 7.98 -41.40
C ALA A 106 18.99 6.49 -41.08
N GLN A 107 17.90 5.95 -41.66
CA GLN A 107 17.53 4.55 -41.85
C GLN A 107 17.34 3.66 -40.62
N GLY A 108 16.07 3.25 -40.45
CA GLY A 108 15.79 1.90 -39.98
C GLY A 108 16.42 0.90 -40.96
N CYS A 109 17.45 0.22 -40.50
CA CYS A 109 17.74 -1.12 -41.00
C CYS A 109 16.78 -2.06 -40.26
N ASP A 110 15.85 -2.59 -41.04
CA ASP A 110 15.03 -3.76 -40.72
C ASP A 110 15.95 -4.90 -40.24
N THR A 111 15.94 -5.18 -38.95
CA THR A 111 16.24 -6.53 -38.49
C THR A 111 15.54 -6.78 -37.17
N ARG A 112 14.57 -7.69 -37.25
CA ARG A 112 13.79 -8.32 -36.17
C ARG A 112 12.44 -7.70 -35.87
N GLN A 113 11.48 -8.08 -36.71
CA GLN A 113 10.37 -8.91 -36.24
C GLN A 113 10.67 -9.60 -34.90
N ARG A 114 9.71 -9.50 -33.97
CA ARG A 114 9.60 -10.16 -32.65
C ARG A 114 10.05 -9.30 -31.48
N LEU A 115 9.16 -8.38 -31.08
CA LEU A 115 8.45 -8.40 -29.79
C LEU A 115 7.43 -7.25 -29.83
N GLN A 116 6.27 -7.52 -30.43
CA GLN A 116 5.06 -6.80 -30.04
C GLN A 116 4.79 -7.20 -28.59
N GLU A 117 4.72 -6.23 -27.69
CA GLU A 117 3.58 -6.10 -26.78
C GLU A 117 3.52 -4.66 -26.27
N SER A 118 2.35 -4.07 -26.49
CA SER A 118 1.94 -2.71 -26.23
C SER A 118 1.91 -2.39 -24.74
N MET A 119 2.55 -1.28 -24.31
CA MET A 119 2.15 -0.60 -23.08
C MET A 119 1.03 0.40 -23.38
N PRO A 120 -0.10 0.37 -22.66
CA PRO A 120 -1.13 1.40 -22.77
C PRO A 120 -0.67 2.71 -22.12
N PRO A 121 -1.22 3.86 -22.54
CA PRO A 121 -0.85 5.17 -21.99
C PRO A 121 -1.33 5.29 -20.55
N CYS A 122 -0.45 5.77 -19.67
CA CYS A 122 -0.85 6.23 -18.34
C CYS A 122 -1.64 7.53 -18.50
N GLU A 123 -2.94 7.46 -18.23
CA GLU A 123 -3.78 8.65 -18.03
C GLU A 123 -3.39 9.34 -16.70
N PRO A 124 -3.43 10.67 -16.62
CA PRO A 124 -3.18 11.40 -15.39
C PRO A 124 -4.42 11.38 -14.48
N LEU A 125 -4.22 11.01 -13.21
CA LEU A 125 -5.14 11.28 -12.10
C LEU A 125 -5.06 12.76 -11.68
#